data_AF-A0A1C4W695-F1
#
_entry.id   AF-A0A1C4W695-F1
#
_cell.length_a   1.000
_cell.length_b   1.000
_cell.length_c   1.000
_cell.angle_alpha   90.00
_cell.angle_beta   90.00
_cell.angle_gamma   90.00
#
_symmetry.space_group_name_H-M   'P 1'
#
loop_
_entity.id
_entity.type
_entity.pdbx_description
1 polymer ?
#
loop_
_entity_poly.entity_id
_entity_poly.type
_entity_poly.pdbx_seq_one_letter_code
_entity_poly.pdbx_strand_id
1 'polypeptide(L)'
;MTELRQALELIADGEHPLVFHCASGKDRTGLLAALVLSLLGVDDDQIAADFALTEHATERLVAEWRDRHGGAPGWPAYGRAPAEIIRLVLADLRAAHGSVHGYATGRLGVDEQTIDALRARLLAGDTKPLPTQGGSTPAAERLRALVRGRVTEATGRR
;
A
#
# COMPACT_ATOMS: atom_id res chain seq x y z
N MET A 1 7.92 14.26 -6.65
CA MET A 1 6.73 14.38 -5.75
C MET A 1 5.43 14.30 -6.55
N THR A 2 5.44 14.65 -7.84
CA THR A 2 4.30 14.52 -8.76
C THR A 2 3.81 13.07 -8.91
N GLU A 3 4.71 12.09 -8.78
CA GLU A 3 4.44 10.68 -9.04
C GLU A 3 3.45 10.06 -8.04
N LEU A 4 3.56 10.41 -6.75
CA LEU A 4 2.63 9.91 -5.72
C LEU A 4 1.23 10.49 -5.91
N ARG A 5 1.13 11.78 -6.23
CA ARG A 5 -0.13 12.42 -6.58
C ARG A 5 -0.76 11.72 -7.78
N GLN A 6 -0.03 11.62 -8.89
CA GLN A 6 -0.53 11.01 -10.13
C GLN A 6 -1.00 9.57 -9.91
N ALA A 7 -0.28 8.80 -9.09
CA ALA A 7 -0.68 7.45 -8.75
C ALA A 7 -2.00 7.43 -7.96
N LEU A 8 -2.18 8.32 -6.98
CA LEU A 8 -3.43 8.43 -6.21
C LEU A 8 -4.60 8.84 -7.10
N GLU A 9 -4.40 9.83 -7.98
CA GLU A 9 -5.39 10.27 -8.97
C GLU A 9 -5.80 9.13 -9.92
N LEU A 10 -4.83 8.38 -10.45
CA LEU A 10 -5.09 7.20 -11.31
C LEU A 10 -5.83 6.07 -10.58
N ILE A 11 -5.51 5.83 -9.31
CA ILE A 11 -6.20 4.81 -8.49
C ILE A 11 -7.66 5.22 -8.26
N ALA A 12 -7.90 6.51 -8.02
CA ALA A 12 -9.22 7.07 -7.80
C ALA A 12 -10.09 7.07 -9.06
N ASP A 13 -9.51 7.40 -10.23
CA ASP A 13 -10.20 7.47 -11.52
C ASP A 13 -10.61 6.09 -12.08
N GLY A 14 -9.86 5.04 -11.73
CA GLY A 14 -9.88 3.79 -12.50
C GLY A 14 -11.25 3.14 -12.70
N GLU A 15 -11.44 2.56 -13.89
CA GLU A 15 -12.59 1.71 -14.25
C GLU A 15 -12.30 0.20 -14.07
N HIS A 16 -11.03 -0.16 -13.79
CA HIS A 16 -10.54 -1.55 -13.84
C HIS A 16 -9.65 -1.92 -12.63
N PRO A 17 -9.44 -3.22 -12.34
CA PRO A 17 -8.41 -3.64 -11.38
C PRO A 17 -7.02 -3.12 -11.80
N LEU A 18 -6.20 -2.72 -10.83
CA LEU A 18 -4.89 -2.10 -11.06
C LEU A 18 -3.78 -2.84 -10.32
N VAL A 19 -2.58 -2.82 -10.89
CA VAL A 19 -1.34 -3.26 -10.24
C VAL A 19 -0.31 -2.15 -10.38
N PHE A 20 0.32 -1.75 -9.28
CA PHE A 20 1.45 -0.82 -9.28
C PHE A 20 2.67 -1.53 -8.68
N HIS A 21 3.84 -1.26 -9.24
CA HIS A 21 5.09 -1.85 -8.77
C HIS A 21 6.26 -0.89 -8.95
N CYS A 22 7.36 -1.18 -8.27
CA CYS A 22 8.66 -0.56 -8.53
C CYS A 22 9.64 -1.67 -8.95
N ALA A 23 10.95 -1.47 -8.77
CA ALA A 23 11.95 -2.47 -9.17
C ALA A 23 11.86 -3.76 -8.32
N SER A 24 11.70 -3.61 -6.99
CA SER A 24 11.62 -4.72 -6.04
C SER A 24 10.24 -4.89 -5.41
N GLY A 25 9.31 -3.97 -5.70
CA GLY A 25 7.98 -3.96 -5.07
C GLY A 25 7.98 -3.57 -3.59
N LYS A 26 9.10 -3.05 -3.05
CA LYS A 26 9.26 -2.82 -1.61
C LYS A 26 9.10 -1.35 -1.20
N ASP A 27 10.02 -0.49 -1.61
CA ASP A 27 10.13 0.85 -1.01
C ASP A 27 9.06 1.82 -1.54
N ARG A 28 9.14 2.19 -2.82
CA ARG A 28 8.16 3.10 -3.45
C ARG A 28 6.76 2.49 -3.51
N THR A 29 6.68 1.17 -3.73
CA THR A 29 5.42 0.43 -3.74
C THR A 29 4.81 0.37 -2.35
N GLY A 30 5.59 0.02 -1.33
CA GLY A 30 5.13 -0.04 0.06
C GLY A 30 4.70 1.33 0.59
N LEU A 31 5.42 2.40 0.24
CA LEU A 31 5.02 3.76 0.57
C LEU A 31 3.67 4.13 -0.05
N LEU A 32 3.49 3.90 -1.36
CA LEU A 32 2.22 4.19 -2.04
C LEU A 32 1.07 3.35 -1.45
N ALA A 33 1.30 2.06 -1.20
CA ALA A 33 0.32 1.18 -0.58
C ALA A 33 -0.07 1.69 0.82
N ALA A 34 0.90 2.07 1.65
CA ALA A 34 0.65 2.63 2.98
C ALA A 34 -0.14 3.94 2.93
N LEU A 35 0.17 4.83 1.99
CA LEU A 35 -0.59 6.06 1.78
C LEU A 35 -2.04 5.77 1.39
N VAL A 36 -2.27 4.88 0.43
CA VAL A 36 -3.61 4.47 0.00
C VAL A 36 -4.39 3.89 1.19
N LEU A 37 -3.82 2.89 1.87
CA LEU A 37 -4.47 2.24 3.01
C LEU A 37 -4.77 3.24 4.13
N SER A 38 -3.84 4.14 4.44
CA SER A 38 -4.06 5.17 5.45
C SER A 38 -5.17 6.17 5.07
N LEU A 39 -5.27 6.56 3.79
CA LEU A 39 -6.38 7.39 3.28
C LEU A 39 -7.73 6.67 3.28
N LEU A 40 -7.73 5.34 3.19
CA LEU A 40 -8.90 4.48 3.45
C LEU A 40 -9.22 4.35 4.96
N GLY A 41 -8.37 4.91 5.81
CA GLY A 41 -8.47 4.91 7.26
C GLY A 41 -7.90 3.65 7.92
N VAL A 42 -7.17 2.80 7.19
CA VAL A 42 -6.62 1.53 7.70
C VAL A 42 -5.68 1.78 8.86
N ASP A 43 -5.76 0.94 9.89
CA ASP A 43 -4.96 1.09 11.11
C ASP A 43 -3.49 0.75 10.84
N ASP A 44 -2.58 1.47 11.51
CA ASP A 44 -1.14 1.37 11.27
C ASP A 44 -0.58 -0.04 11.44
N ASP A 45 -1.10 -0.81 12.39
CA ASP A 45 -0.66 -2.19 12.57
C ASP A 45 -1.02 -3.09 11.41
N GLN A 46 -2.16 -2.82 10.76
CA GLN A 46 -2.57 -3.57 9.57
C GLN A 46 -1.75 -3.14 8.35
N ILE A 47 -1.46 -1.84 8.21
CA ILE A 47 -0.56 -1.33 7.17
C ILE A 47 0.85 -1.91 7.35
N ALA A 48 1.35 -1.94 8.59
CA ALA A 48 2.66 -2.49 8.93
C ALA A 48 2.73 -3.99 8.68
N ALA A 49 1.66 -4.73 8.99
CA ALA A 49 1.57 -6.15 8.69
C ALA A 49 1.51 -6.43 7.18
N ASP A 50 0.84 -5.59 6.39
CA ASP A 50 0.82 -5.68 4.92
C ASP A 50 2.21 -5.40 4.34
N PHE A 51 2.86 -4.31 4.72
CA PHE A 51 4.22 -3.99 4.29
C PHE A 51 5.21 -5.13 4.58
N ALA A 52 5.12 -5.72 5.78
CA ALA A 52 5.99 -6.81 6.21
C ALA A 52 5.82 -8.10 5.40
N LEU A 53 4.73 -8.29 4.66
CA LEU A 53 4.60 -9.42 3.72
C LEU A 53 5.67 -9.39 2.63
N THR A 54 6.22 -8.22 2.32
CA THR A 54 7.32 -8.07 1.36
C THR A 54 8.57 -8.84 1.79
N GLU A 55 8.74 -9.13 3.08
CA GLU A 55 9.86 -9.91 3.62
C GLU A 55 9.95 -11.32 3.00
N HIS A 56 8.83 -11.88 2.55
CA HIS A 56 8.82 -13.17 1.84
C HIS A 56 9.57 -13.13 0.50
N ALA A 57 9.78 -11.94 -0.08
CA ALA A 57 10.54 -11.77 -1.31
C ALA A 57 12.06 -11.62 -1.07
N THR A 58 12.52 -11.47 0.18
CA THR A 58 13.93 -11.15 0.50
C THR A 58 14.90 -12.14 -0.13
N GLU A 59 14.68 -13.44 0.02
CA GLU A 59 15.58 -14.48 -0.52
C GLU A 59 15.70 -14.39 -2.04
N ARG A 60 14.57 -14.26 -2.73
CA ARG A 60 14.51 -14.07 -4.18
C ARG A 60 15.25 -12.80 -4.61
N LEU A 61 15.01 -11.68 -3.95
CA LEU A 61 15.64 -10.40 -4.27
C LEU A 61 17.17 -10.47 -4.11
N VAL A 62 17.65 -11.11 -3.04
CA VAL A 62 19.09 -11.29 -2.81
C VAL A 62 19.71 -12.23 -3.86
N ALA A 63 19.01 -13.30 -4.26
CA ALA A 63 19.46 -14.17 -5.34
C ALA A 63 19.56 -13.41 -6.67
N GLU A 64 18.50 -12.69 -7.07
CA GLU A 64 18.48 -11.86 -8.28
C GLU A 64 19.56 -10.76 -8.28
N TRP A 65 19.94 -10.27 -7.09
CA TRP A 65 21.07 -9.35 -6.99
C TRP A 65 22.39 -10.05 -7.32
N ARG A 66 22.65 -11.21 -6.71
CA ARG A 66 23.88 -11.98 -6.93
C ARG A 66 24.05 -12.35 -8.40
N ASP A 67 22.98 -12.79 -9.04
CA ASP A 67 22.99 -13.20 -10.45
C ASP A 67 23.35 -12.03 -11.38
N ARG A 68 22.89 -10.82 -11.05
CA ARG A 68 23.11 -9.63 -11.89
C ARG A 68 24.44 -8.92 -11.65
N HIS A 69 24.94 -8.93 -10.42
CA HIS A 69 26.07 -8.07 -10.03
C HIS A 69 27.32 -8.86 -9.61
N GLY A 70 27.18 -10.16 -9.33
CA GLY A 70 28.21 -10.94 -8.67
C GLY A 70 28.34 -10.56 -7.18
N GLY A 71 28.45 -11.57 -6.32
CA GLY A 71 28.60 -11.35 -4.88
C GLY A 71 27.35 -10.82 -4.18
N ALA A 72 27.45 -10.64 -2.86
CA ALA A 72 26.33 -10.21 -2.02
C ALA A 72 26.01 -8.70 -2.19
N PRO A 73 24.77 -8.27 -1.92
CA PRO A 73 24.44 -6.85 -1.81
C PRO A 73 25.34 -6.15 -0.79
N GLY A 74 25.82 -4.96 -1.12
CA GLY A 74 26.66 -4.17 -0.20
C GLY A 74 25.89 -3.66 1.03
N TRP A 75 24.55 -3.59 0.95
CA TRP A 75 23.69 -3.23 2.07
C TRP A 75 23.14 -4.49 2.75
N PRO A 76 23.45 -4.76 4.03
CA PRO A 76 23.06 -6.01 4.70
C PRO A 76 21.56 -6.22 4.82
N ALA A 77 20.77 -5.15 4.88
CA ALA A 77 19.31 -5.23 4.93
C ALA A 77 18.66 -5.16 3.53
N TYR A 78 19.40 -5.52 2.46
CA TYR A 78 18.83 -5.58 1.12
C TYR A 78 17.70 -6.62 1.07
N GLY A 79 16.59 -6.27 0.42
CA GLY A 79 15.38 -7.10 0.38
C GLY A 79 14.52 -7.04 1.64
N ARG A 80 15.05 -6.63 2.80
CA ARG A 80 14.33 -6.60 4.08
C ARG A 80 13.22 -5.54 4.10
N ALA A 81 12.09 -5.91 4.68
CA ALA A 81 10.90 -5.07 4.87
C ALA A 81 10.34 -5.21 6.30
N PRO A 82 11.08 -4.84 7.36
CA PRO A 82 10.56 -4.92 8.71
C PRO A 82 9.39 -3.96 8.89
N ALA A 83 8.32 -4.42 9.55
CA ALA A 83 7.11 -3.65 9.86
C ALA A 83 7.42 -2.27 10.49
N GLU A 84 8.47 -2.21 11.31
CA GLU A 84 8.89 -0.98 12.00
C GLU A 84 9.23 0.16 11.03
N ILE A 85 9.78 -0.15 9.85
CA ILE A 85 10.16 0.89 8.88
C ILE A 85 8.95 1.67 8.40
N ILE A 86 7.85 1.00 8.07
CA ILE A 86 6.66 1.71 7.61
C ILE A 86 5.94 2.42 8.77
N ARG A 87 6.02 1.90 10.00
CA ARG A 87 5.52 2.60 11.19
C ARG A 87 6.24 3.93 11.41
N LEU A 88 7.57 3.93 11.33
CA LEU A 88 8.37 5.14 11.45
C LEU A 88 8.02 6.15 10.36
N VAL A 89 7.87 5.71 9.11
CA VAL A 89 7.45 6.58 8.00
C VAL A 89 6.08 7.21 8.27
N LEU A 90 5.09 6.42 8.70
CA LEU A 90 3.76 6.93 9.01
C LEU A 90 3.78 7.89 10.20
N ALA A 91 4.57 7.60 11.23
CA ALA A 91 4.77 8.49 12.38
C ALA A 91 5.40 9.82 11.96
N ASP A 92 6.44 9.79 11.15
CA ASP A 92 7.13 10.99 10.63
C ASP A 92 6.20 11.85 9.77
N LEU A 93 5.41 11.23 8.90
CA LEU A 93 4.41 11.96 8.09
C LEU A 93 3.40 12.68 8.97
N ARG A 94 2.90 12.04 10.04
CA ARG A 94 1.95 12.66 10.96
C ARG A 94 2.60 13.75 11.80
N ALA A 95 3.82 13.54 12.27
CA ALA A 95 4.55 14.56 13.03
C ALA A 95 4.79 15.82 12.17
N ALA A 96 5.13 15.65 10.90
CA ALA A 96 5.45 16.76 10.00
C ALA A 96 4.21 17.45 9.39
N HIS A 97 3.10 16.72 9.19
CA HIS A 97 1.95 17.21 8.43
C HIS A 97 0.61 17.12 9.18
N GLY A 98 0.62 16.72 10.45
CA GLY A 98 -0.57 16.52 11.30
C GLY A 98 -1.31 15.21 11.02
N SER A 99 -1.37 14.77 9.75
CA SER A 99 -1.92 13.48 9.35
C SER A 99 -1.39 13.05 7.98
N VAL A 100 -1.61 11.78 7.61
CA VAL A 100 -1.34 11.32 6.23
C VAL A 100 -2.28 12.02 5.22
N HIS A 101 -3.52 12.30 5.61
CA HIS A 101 -4.44 13.13 4.84
C HIS A 101 -3.87 14.55 4.63
N GLY A 102 -3.38 15.19 5.68
CA GLY A 102 -2.73 16.51 5.62
C GLY A 102 -1.46 16.52 4.77
N TYR A 103 -0.70 15.43 4.75
CA TYR A 103 0.39 15.25 3.80
C TYR A 103 -0.11 15.17 2.35
N ALA A 104 -1.16 14.38 2.09
CA ALA A 104 -1.72 14.22 0.75
C ALA A 104 -2.31 15.55 0.22
N THR A 105 -3.11 16.25 1.01
CA THR A 105 -3.76 17.51 0.60
C THR A 105 -2.84 18.72 0.65
N GLY A 106 -1.95 18.79 1.64
CA GLY A 106 -1.06 19.94 1.82
C GLY A 106 0.23 19.86 1.00
N ARG A 107 0.88 18.68 0.98
CA ARG A 107 2.21 18.53 0.36
C ARG A 107 2.16 17.92 -1.04
N LEU A 108 1.36 16.87 -1.23
CA LEU A 108 1.14 16.30 -2.57
C LEU A 108 0.16 17.15 -3.37
N GLY A 109 -0.79 17.79 -2.68
CA GLY A 109 -1.85 18.65 -3.19
C GLY A 109 -3.03 17.89 -3.81
N VAL A 110 -3.17 16.61 -3.49
CA VAL A 110 -4.33 15.80 -3.89
C VAL A 110 -5.58 16.45 -3.30
N ASP A 111 -6.61 16.67 -4.12
CA ASP A 111 -7.84 17.30 -3.64
C ASP A 111 -8.75 16.30 -2.89
N GLU A 112 -9.69 16.85 -2.13
CA GLU A 112 -10.65 16.04 -1.36
C GLU A 112 -11.51 15.16 -2.26
N GLN A 113 -11.85 15.65 -3.46
CA GLN A 113 -12.66 14.90 -4.43
C GLN A 113 -11.96 13.58 -4.85
N THR A 114 -10.65 13.64 -5.06
CA THR A 114 -9.82 12.46 -5.35
C THR A 114 -9.79 11.48 -4.17
N ILE A 115 -9.67 12.00 -2.94
CA ILE A 115 -9.66 11.16 -1.72
C ILE A 115 -11.02 10.47 -1.54
N ASP A 116 -12.12 11.20 -1.71
CA ASP A 116 -13.47 10.66 -1.62
C ASP A 116 -13.73 9.60 -2.70
N ALA A 117 -13.31 9.85 -3.95
CA ALA A 117 -13.40 8.88 -5.04
C ALA A 117 -12.59 7.60 -4.74
N LEU A 118 -11.37 7.75 -4.21
CA LEU A 118 -10.52 6.62 -3.81
C LEU A 118 -11.19 5.78 -2.71
N ARG A 119 -11.81 6.42 -1.71
CA ARG A 119 -12.55 5.74 -0.65
C ARG A 119 -13.79 5.04 -1.18
N ALA A 120 -14.61 5.73 -1.98
CA ALA A 120 -15.82 5.17 -2.56
C ALA A 120 -15.51 3.91 -3.37
N ARG A 121 -14.49 3.96 -4.23
CA ARG A 121 -14.11 2.86 -5.11
C ARG A 121 -13.53 1.66 -4.37
N LEU A 122 -12.63 1.89 -3.41
CA LEU A 122 -11.89 0.80 -2.77
C LEU A 122 -12.61 0.22 -1.54
N LEU A 123 -13.62 0.89 -1.00
CA LEU A 123 -14.45 0.40 0.12
C LEU A 123 -15.83 -0.10 -0.33
N ALA A 124 -16.35 0.33 -1.49
CA ALA A 124 -17.56 -0.25 -2.04
C ALA A 124 -17.33 -1.73 -2.40
N GLY A 125 -18.19 -2.60 -1.90
CA GLY A 125 -18.02 -4.05 -1.90
C GLY A 125 -18.07 -4.76 -3.26
N ASP A 126 -18.13 -4.05 -4.39
CA ASP A 126 -18.25 -4.65 -5.72
C ASP A 126 -16.87 -5.01 -6.29
N THR A 127 -16.17 -5.88 -5.57
CA THR A 127 -15.03 -6.60 -6.16
C THR A 127 -15.58 -7.64 -7.13
N LYS A 128 -15.76 -7.25 -8.41
CA LYS A 128 -15.79 -8.22 -9.50
C LYS A 128 -14.57 -9.14 -9.31
N PRO A 129 -14.73 -10.48 -9.22
CA PRO A 129 -13.61 -11.36 -8.97
C PRO A 129 -12.54 -11.11 -10.04
N LEU A 130 -11.29 -10.90 -9.61
CA LEU A 130 -10.18 -11.00 -10.55
C LEU A 130 -10.25 -12.38 -11.21
N PRO A 131 -10.07 -12.48 -12.54
CA PRO A 131 -9.94 -13.77 -13.19
C PRO A 131 -8.80 -14.53 -12.50
N THR A 132 -9.16 -15.62 -11.83
CA THR A 132 -8.21 -16.45 -11.09
C THR A 132 -7.34 -17.19 -12.10
N GLN A 133 -6.15 -16.69 -12.37
CA GLN A 133 -5.06 -17.56 -12.81
C GLN A 133 -4.58 -18.28 -11.55
N GLY A 134 -4.63 -19.63 -11.58
CA GLY A 134 -4.62 -20.50 -10.40
C GLY A 134 -3.62 -20.15 -9.29
N GLY A 135 -4.10 -20.22 -8.05
CA GLY A 135 -3.34 -20.00 -6.82
C GLY A 135 -3.83 -18.77 -6.06
N SER A 136 -4.74 -18.96 -5.11
CA SER A 136 -5.13 -17.91 -4.16
C SER A 136 -3.94 -17.56 -3.27
N THR A 137 -3.24 -16.47 -3.57
CA THR A 137 -2.19 -15.96 -2.69
C THR A 137 -2.83 -15.40 -1.41
N PRO A 138 -2.37 -15.76 -0.20
CA PRO A 138 -2.92 -15.31 1.08
C PRO A 138 -3.06 -13.78 1.22
N ALA A 139 -2.25 -13.01 0.49
CA ALA A 139 -2.28 -11.54 0.50
C ALA A 139 -3.58 -10.95 -0.08
N ALA A 140 -4.12 -11.51 -1.17
CA ALA A 140 -5.35 -11.01 -1.78
C ALA A 140 -6.58 -11.26 -0.89
N GLU A 141 -6.58 -12.37 -0.16
CA GLU A 141 -7.63 -12.72 0.79
C GLU A 141 -7.56 -11.84 2.05
N ARG A 142 -6.34 -11.53 2.53
CA ARG A 142 -6.10 -10.63 3.65
C ARG A 142 -6.47 -9.18 3.35
N LEU A 143 -6.13 -8.66 2.17
CA LEU A 143 -6.57 -7.32 1.74
C LEU A 143 -8.10 -7.24 1.64
N ARG A 144 -8.75 -8.29 1.12
CA ARG A 144 -10.22 -8.36 1.11
C ARG A 144 -10.80 -8.46 2.52
N ALA A 145 -10.18 -9.19 3.45
CA ALA A 145 -10.62 -9.25 4.85
C ALA A 145 -10.45 -7.89 5.56
N LEU A 146 -9.33 -7.22 5.31
CA LEU A 146 -9.00 -5.88 5.80
C LEU A 146 -10.02 -4.82 5.36
N VAL A 147 -10.41 -4.86 4.08
CA VAL A 147 -11.42 -3.95 3.52
C VAL A 147 -12.83 -4.33 3.99
N ARG A 148 -13.19 -5.63 4.01
CA ARG A 148 -14.54 -6.11 4.38
C ARG A 148 -14.88 -5.96 5.86
N GLY A 149 -13.90 -6.07 6.77
CA GLY A 149 -14.13 -5.93 8.21
C GLY A 149 -14.71 -4.58 8.65
N ARG A 150 -14.66 -3.57 7.77
CA ARG A 150 -15.08 -2.20 8.06
C ARG A 150 -16.43 -1.80 7.47
N VAL A 151 -16.90 -2.49 6.43
CA VAL A 151 -18.25 -2.26 5.88
C VAL A 151 -19.32 -2.62 6.92
N THR A 152 -19.03 -3.61 7.75
CA THR A 152 -19.91 -4.05 8.84
C THR A 152 -19.95 -3.09 10.05
N GLU A 153 -18.86 -2.38 10.37
CA GLU A 153 -18.83 -1.47 11.53
C GLU A 153 -19.41 -0.08 11.20
N ALA A 154 -19.27 0.40 9.94
CA ALA A 154 -19.82 1.69 9.51
C ALA A 154 -21.35 1.68 9.32
N THR A 155 -21.98 0.51 9.20
CA THR A 155 -23.43 0.36 8.96
C THR A 155 -24.22 0.07 10.25
N GLY A 156 -23.54 -0.06 11.40
CA GLY A 156 -24.10 -0.55 12.67
C GLY A 156 -24.53 0.50 13.70
N ARG A 157 -24.65 1.79 13.35
CA ARG A 157 -25.31 2.80 14.20
C ARG A 157 -26.56 3.34 13.53
N ARG A 158 -27.69 2.67 13.81
CA ARG A 158 -29.02 3.28 13.90
C ARG A 158 -29.70 2.72 15.14
#